data_AF-A0A0B1SXW5-F1
#
_entry.id   AF-A0A0B1SXW5-F1
#
_cell.length_a   1.000
_cell.length_b   1.000
_cell.length_c   1.000
_cell.angle_alpha   90.00
_cell.angle_beta   90.00
_cell.angle_gamma   90.00
#
_symmetry.space_group_name_H-M   'P 1'
#
loop_
_entity.id
_entity.type
_entity.pdbx_description
1 polymer ?
#
loop_
_entity_poly.entity_id
_entity_poly.type
_entity_poly.pdbx_seq_one_letter_code
_entity_poly.pdbx_strand_id
1 'polypeptide(L)'
;MKTISLALLVCALAAVALSCDKFQKNINMFCKFPGENKPCLTNNAHSYKSSCCSSRGGCNSMEFPKDKVCCFTQACLDRCYPGKGHRMGTVY
;
A
#
# COMPACT_ATOMS: atom_id res chain seq x y z
N MET A 1 27.65 0.70 -27.35
CA MET A 1 27.46 -0.22 -26.20
C MET A 1 27.11 0.51 -24.90
N LYS A 2 27.90 1.51 -24.43
CA LYS A 2 27.58 2.28 -23.19
C LYS A 2 26.18 2.90 -23.15
N THR A 3 25.69 3.43 -24.26
CA THR A 3 24.35 4.07 -24.36
C THR A 3 23.19 3.07 -24.25
N ILE A 4 23.35 1.86 -24.80
CA ILE A 4 22.36 0.78 -24.72
C ILE A 4 22.27 0.26 -23.29
N SER A 5 23.42 0.08 -22.62
CA SER A 5 23.47 -0.33 -21.20
C SER A 5 22.81 0.70 -20.27
N LEU A 6 23.03 2.00 -20.52
CA LEU A 6 22.36 3.07 -19.77
C LEU A 6 20.84 3.05 -19.98
N ALA A 7 20.38 2.89 -21.22
CA ALA A 7 18.96 2.85 -21.55
C ALA A 7 18.23 1.68 -20.86
N LEU A 8 18.85 0.49 -20.84
CA LEU A 8 18.29 -0.68 -20.15
C LEU A 8 18.19 -0.46 -18.63
N LEU A 9 19.20 0.18 -18.03
CA LEU A 9 19.21 0.49 -16.60
C LEU A 9 18.07 1.46 -16.23
N VAL A 10 17.87 2.50 -17.05
CA VAL A 10 16.78 3.48 -16.87
C VAL A 10 15.41 2.82 -17.00
N CYS A 11 15.21 1.95 -18.00
CA CYS A 11 13.95 1.21 -18.17
C CYS A 11 13.65 0.29 -16.97
N ALA A 12 14.67 -0.39 -16.43
CA ALA A 12 14.51 -1.23 -15.25
C ALA A 12 14.11 -0.42 -14.01
N LEU A 13 14.74 0.74 -13.79
CA LEU A 13 14.40 1.64 -12.68
C LEU A 13 12.97 2.20 -12.81
N ALA A 14 12.56 2.60 -14.01
CA ALA A 14 11.20 3.07 -14.26
C ALA A 14 10.15 1.97 -14.02
N ALA A 15 10.43 0.73 -14.43
CA ALA A 15 9.55 -0.42 -14.17
C ALA A 15 9.39 -0.70 -12.67
N VAL A 16 10.48 -0.60 -11.89
CA VAL A 16 10.43 -0.74 -10.43
C VAL A 16 9.62 0.40 -9.80
N ALA A 17 9.79 1.65 -10.25
CA ALA A 17 9.00 2.77 -9.75
C ALA A 17 7.50 2.57 -10.00
N LEU A 18 7.10 2.18 -11.22
CA LEU A 18 5.71 1.90 -11.59
C LEU A 18 5.12 0.70 -10.81
N SER A 19 5.94 -0.31 -10.53
CA SER A 19 5.51 -1.46 -9.71
C SER A 19 5.19 -1.06 -8.26
N CYS A 20 5.88 -0.04 -7.74
CA CYS A 20 5.65 0.50 -6.41
C CYS A 20 4.37 1.33 -6.28
N ASP A 21 3.87 1.93 -7.38
CA ASP A 21 2.64 2.73 -7.35
C ASP A 21 1.41 1.87 -7.01
N LYS A 22 1.44 0.57 -7.38
CA LYS A 22 0.37 -0.37 -7.03
C LYS A 22 0.21 -0.53 -5.51
N PHE A 23 1.31 -0.50 -4.75
CA PHE A 23 1.25 -0.54 -3.30
C PHE A 23 0.45 0.64 -2.73
N GLN A 24 0.75 1.85 -3.20
CA GLN A 24 0.05 3.06 -2.78
C GLN A 24 -1.42 3.06 -3.21
N LYS A 25 -1.71 2.57 -4.43
CA LYS A 25 -3.08 2.40 -4.93
C LYS A 25 -3.89 1.45 -4.04
N ASN A 26 -3.32 0.31 -3.67
CA ASN A 26 -3.98 -0.68 -2.81
C ASN A 26 -4.18 -0.15 -1.38
N ILE A 27 -3.22 0.60 -0.84
CA ILE A 27 -3.38 1.33 0.44
C ILE A 27 -4.60 2.24 0.40
N ASN A 28 -4.72 3.06 -0.65
CA ASN A 28 -5.81 4.03 -0.77
C ASN A 28 -7.17 3.35 -0.98
N MET A 29 -7.18 2.16 -1.59
CA MET A 29 -8.38 1.38 -1.87
C MET A 29 -8.86 0.60 -0.64
N PHE A 30 -7.96 -0.09 0.07
CA PHE A 30 -8.34 -1.04 1.13
C PHE A 30 -8.19 -0.48 2.53
N CYS A 31 -7.27 0.44 2.76
CA CYS A 31 -6.96 0.93 4.10
C CYS A 31 -7.61 2.28 4.41
N LYS A 32 -8.29 2.92 3.45
CA LYS A 32 -8.97 4.20 3.66
C LYS A 32 -10.42 3.98 4.08
N PHE A 33 -10.73 4.42 5.30
CA PHE A 33 -12.09 4.36 5.81
C PHE A 33 -13.00 5.38 5.11
N PRO A 34 -14.29 5.07 4.90
CA PRO A 34 -15.25 6.02 4.35
C PRO A 34 -15.30 7.32 5.16
N GLY A 35 -15.37 8.46 4.46
CA GLY A 35 -15.37 9.79 5.09
C GLY A 35 -14.01 10.27 5.59
N GLU A 36 -12.94 9.47 5.46
CA GLU A 36 -11.60 9.86 5.87
C GLU A 36 -10.74 10.31 4.69
N ASN A 37 -9.92 11.34 4.94
CA ASN A 37 -9.03 11.92 3.93
C ASN A 37 -7.73 11.13 3.75
N LYS A 38 -7.37 10.27 4.71
CA LYS A 38 -6.11 9.52 4.73
C LYS A 38 -6.36 8.05 5.08
N PRO A 39 -5.61 7.11 4.50
CA PRO A 39 -5.68 5.70 4.87
C PRO A 39 -5.15 5.46 6.30
N CYS A 40 -5.65 4.41 6.95
CA CYS A 40 -5.24 3.98 8.27
C CYS A 40 -4.42 2.69 8.18
N LEU A 41 -3.13 2.82 8.50
CA LEU A 41 -2.12 1.80 8.30
C LEU A 41 -1.59 1.29 9.63
N THR A 42 -1.18 0.03 9.70
CA THR A 42 -0.43 -0.48 10.84
C THR A 42 0.94 0.20 10.94
N ASN A 43 1.56 0.19 12.13
CA ASN A 43 2.89 0.79 12.32
C ASN A 43 3.97 0.20 11.40
N ASN A 44 3.81 -1.07 10.98
CA ASN A 44 4.78 -1.78 10.15
C ASN A 44 4.36 -1.86 8.67
N ALA A 45 3.33 -1.12 8.25
CA ALA A 45 2.77 -1.18 6.90
C ALA A 45 3.81 -1.00 5.79
N HIS A 46 4.74 -0.05 5.94
CA HIS A 46 5.73 0.28 4.91
C HIS A 46 6.81 -0.80 4.71
N SER A 47 7.00 -1.72 5.67
CA SER A 47 7.94 -2.85 5.51
C SER A 47 7.54 -3.78 4.36
N TYR A 48 6.27 -3.81 3.97
CA TYR A 48 5.75 -4.63 2.89
C TYR A 48 5.88 -3.98 1.50
N LYS A 49 6.30 -2.70 1.44
CA LYS A 49 6.43 -1.96 0.17
C LYS A 49 7.48 -2.60 -0.74
N SER A 50 8.66 -2.92 -0.22
CA SER A 50 9.75 -3.50 -1.00
C SER A 50 9.35 -4.85 -1.61
N SER A 51 8.71 -5.71 -0.82
CA SER A 51 8.16 -6.99 -1.29
C SER A 51 7.15 -6.79 -2.42
N CYS A 52 6.22 -5.83 -2.27
CA CYS A 52 5.26 -5.50 -3.32
C CYS A 52 5.94 -5.00 -4.61
N CYS A 53 6.95 -4.13 -4.50
CA CYS A 53 7.68 -3.60 -5.66
C CYS A 53 8.54 -4.65 -6.35
N SER A 54 9.04 -5.65 -5.61
CA SER A 54 9.84 -6.74 -6.18
C SER A 54 9.00 -7.78 -6.94
N SER A 55 7.68 -7.82 -6.71
CA SER A 55 6.78 -8.70 -7.44
C SER A 55 6.70 -8.31 -8.92
N ARG A 56 6.56 -9.30 -9.81
CA ARG A 56 6.50 -9.07 -11.25
C ARG A 56 5.30 -8.20 -11.61
N GLY A 57 5.58 -6.94 -11.95
CA GLY A 57 4.55 -5.94 -12.23
C GLY A 57 3.89 -5.33 -10.99
N GLY A 58 4.45 -5.49 -9.80
CA GLY A 58 3.93 -5.00 -8.52
C GLY A 58 2.85 -5.90 -7.90
N CYS A 59 2.64 -5.82 -6.58
CA CYS A 59 1.60 -6.60 -5.91
C CYS A 59 0.20 -6.21 -6.42
N ASN A 60 -0.58 -7.22 -6.82
CA ASN A 60 -1.98 -7.04 -7.17
C ASN A 60 -2.87 -6.97 -5.91
N SER A 61 -4.18 -6.75 -6.08
CA SER A 61 -5.13 -6.61 -4.97
C SER A 61 -5.34 -7.89 -4.15
N MET A 62 -5.09 -9.06 -4.74
CA MET A 62 -5.15 -10.37 -4.06
C MET A 62 -3.87 -10.64 -3.26
N GLU A 63 -2.72 -10.23 -3.79
CA GLU A 63 -1.40 -10.39 -3.15
C GLU A 63 -1.13 -9.34 -2.07
N PHE A 64 -1.83 -8.21 -2.10
CA PHE A 64 -1.66 -7.14 -1.13
C PHE A 64 -2.04 -7.64 0.28
N PRO A 65 -1.13 -7.62 1.26
CA PRO A 65 -1.35 -8.21 2.58
C PRO A 65 -2.21 -7.28 3.45
N LYS A 66 -3.51 -7.21 3.15
CA LYS A 66 -4.49 -6.31 3.78
C LYS A 66 -4.41 -6.34 5.31
N ASP A 67 -4.43 -7.54 5.89
CA ASP A 67 -4.44 -7.72 7.36
C ASP A 67 -3.13 -7.32 8.05
N LYS A 68 -2.05 -7.15 7.28
CA LYS A 68 -0.75 -6.69 7.80
C LYS A 68 -0.53 -5.20 7.58
N VAL A 69 -1.13 -4.64 6.53
CA VAL A 69 -0.92 -3.25 6.09
C VAL A 69 -2.02 -2.32 6.61
N CYS A 70 -3.28 -2.70 6.50
CA CYS A 70 -4.42 -1.89 6.92
C CYS A 70 -4.77 -2.13 8.40
N CYS A 71 -5.32 -1.10 9.05
CA CYS A 71 -5.87 -1.26 10.39
C CYS A 71 -7.26 -1.92 10.37
N PHE A 72 -7.36 -3.13 10.94
CA PHE A 72 -8.62 -3.83 11.14
C PHE A 72 -8.98 -4.13 12.61
N THR A 73 -8.38 -3.41 13.56
CA THR A 73 -8.72 -3.52 14.98
C THR A 73 -9.15 -2.16 15.52
N GLN A 74 -10.02 -2.16 16.53
CA GLN A 74 -10.52 -0.93 17.13
C GLN A 74 -9.36 -0.05 17.64
N ALA A 75 -8.41 -0.63 18.36
CA ALA A 75 -7.23 0.10 18.84
C ALA A 75 -6.39 0.73 17.71
N CYS A 76 -6.31 0.07 16.55
CA CYS A 76 -5.58 0.61 15.40
C CYS A 76 -6.34 1.77 14.75
N LEU A 77 -7.67 1.68 14.67
CA LEU A 77 -8.53 2.75 14.19
C LEU A 77 -8.54 3.97 15.12
N ASP A 78 -8.64 3.76 16.43
CA ASP A 78 -8.68 4.84 17.42
C ASP A 78 -7.41 5.69 17.36
N ARG A 79 -6.27 5.09 16.97
CA ARG A 79 -5.02 5.82 16.71
C ARG A 79 -5.08 6.68 15.44
N CYS A 80 -5.68 6.18 14.36
CA CYS A 80 -5.75 6.92 13.10
C CYS A 80 -6.84 7.99 13.10
N TYR A 81 -7.96 7.68 13.75
CA TYR A 81 -9.21 8.41 13.65
C TYR A 81 -9.81 8.63 15.06
N PRO A 82 -9.08 9.31 15.96
CA PRO A 82 -9.50 9.48 17.34
C PRO A 82 -10.85 10.20 17.41
N GLY A 83 -11.78 9.66 18.19
CA GLY A 83 -13.12 10.24 18.39
C GLY A 83 -14.08 10.12 17.20
N LYS A 84 -13.70 9.47 16.10
CA LYS A 84 -14.56 9.31 14.92
C LYS A 84 -15.56 8.16 15.03
N GLY A 85 -15.38 7.27 16.02
CA GLY A 85 -16.32 6.18 16.28
C GLY A 85 -16.38 5.09 15.20
N HIS A 86 -15.37 5.00 14.33
CA HIS A 86 -15.26 3.90 13.36
C HIS A 86 -15.26 2.56 14.09
N ARG A 87 -16.16 1.65 13.73
CA ARG A 87 -16.24 0.31 14.31
C ARG A 87 -15.79 -0.74 13.30
N MET A 88 -15.09 -1.75 13.78
CA MET A 88 -14.76 -2.91 12.94
C MET A 88 -16.00 -3.76 12.69
N GLY A 89 -16.16 -4.23 11.45
CA GLY A 89 -17.26 -5.12 11.05
C GLY A 89 -18.55 -4.42 10.64
N THR A 90 -18.63 -3.09 10.69
CA THR A 90 -19.70 -2.37 9.97
C THR A 90 -19.37 -2.40 8.49
N VAL A 91 -20.07 -3.29 7.77
CA VAL A 91 -20.20 -3.23 6.32
C VAL A 91 -20.99 -1.95 6.02
N TYR A 92 -20.43 -1.08 5.20
CA TYR A 92 -21.21 -0.03 4.54
C TYR A 92 -21.67 -0.57 3.18
#